data_AF-A0A7J8NGT7-F1
#
_entry.id   AF-A0A7J8NGT7-F1
#
_cell.length_a   1.000
_cell.length_b   1.000
_cell.length_c   1.000
_cell.angle_alpha   90.00
_cell.angle_beta   90.00
_cell.angle_gamma   90.00
#
_symmetry.space_group_name_H-M   'P 1'
#
loop_
_entity.id
_entity.type
_entity.pdbx_description
1 polymer ?
#
loop_
_entity_poly.entity_id
_entity_poly.type
_entity_poly.pdbx_seq_one_letter_code
_entity_poly.pdbx_strand_id
1 'polypeptide(L)' 'MSSFSTIGGVIRDGKGKWILGNNRFLGKCSVAVAELWGILDGL' A
#
# COMPACT_ATOMS: atom_id res chain seq x y z
N MET A 1 1.41 18.09 8.00
CA MET A 1 0.03 18.15 7.47
C MET A 1 -0.42 16.71 7.23
N SER A 2 -1.43 16.22 7.94
CA SER A 2 -1.94 14.85 7.81
C SER A 2 -3.36 14.87 7.23
N SER A 3 -3.61 13.97 6.29
CA SER A 3 -4.88 13.82 5.57
C SER A 3 -5.38 12.39 5.74
N PHE A 4 -6.64 12.12 5.36
CA PHE A 4 -7.09 10.74 5.26
C PHE A 4 -6.32 10.04 4.14
N SER A 5 -5.79 8.86 4.44
CA SER A 5 -4.91 8.12 3.55
C SER A 5 -5.38 6.68 3.39
N THR A 6 -5.11 6.15 2.21
CA THR A 6 -5.31 4.76 1.83
C THR A 6 -4.04 4.29 1.16
N ILE A 7 -3.74 3.01 1.27
CA ILE A 7 -2.65 2.36 0.54
C ILE A 7 -3.22 1.24 -0.31
N GLY A 8 -2.52 0.94 -1.39
CA GLY A 8 -2.85 -0.18 -2.24
C GLY A 8 -1.61 -0.66 -2.99
N GLY A 9 -1.62 -1.92 -3.36
CA GLY A 9 -0.47 -2.63 -3.88
C GLY A 9 -0.88 -3.83 -4.71
N VAL A 10 0.04 -4.29 -5.53
CA VAL A 10 -0.16 -5.41 -6.46
C VAL A 10 1.05 -6.32 -6.41
N ILE A 11 0.84 -7.58 -6.06
CA ILE A 11 1.83 -8.64 -6.13
C ILE A 11 1.74 -9.29 -7.51
N ARG A 12 2.87 -9.33 -8.22
CA ARG A 12 3.00 -9.98 -9.54
C ARG A 12 4.04 -11.09 -9.48
N ASP A 13 3.89 -12.10 -10.33
CA ASP A 13 4.91 -13.13 -10.52
C ASP A 13 6.11 -12.58 -11.31
N GLY A 14 7.17 -13.41 -11.45
CA GLY A 14 8.36 -13.05 -12.21
C GLY A 14 8.13 -12.86 -13.72
N LYS A 15 6.92 -13.14 -14.23
CA LYS A 15 6.49 -12.89 -15.61
C LYS A 15 5.55 -11.68 -15.71
N GLY A 16 5.33 -10.96 -14.61
CA GLY A 16 4.44 -9.81 -14.53
C GLY A 16 2.95 -10.17 -14.43
N LYS A 17 2.57 -11.44 -14.26
CA LYS A 17 1.18 -11.84 -14.07
C LYS A 17 0.71 -11.43 -12.68
N TRP A 18 -0.48 -10.85 -12.60
CA TRP A 18 -1.10 -10.50 -11.32
C TRP A 18 -1.40 -11.76 -10.49
N ILE A 19 -0.94 -11.76 -9.24
CA ILE A 19 -1.23 -12.80 -8.25
C ILE A 19 -2.31 -12.30 -7.27
N LEU A 20 -2.09 -11.15 -6.64
CA LEU A 20 -2.95 -10.59 -5.60
C LEU A 20 -2.86 -9.07 -5.57
N GLY A 21 -3.95 -8.38 -5.23
CA GLY A 21 -3.97 -6.96 -4.93
C GLY A 21 -4.44 -6.72 -3.50
N ASN A 22 -3.92 -5.67 -2.85
CA ASN A 22 -4.37 -5.23 -1.54
C ASN A 22 -4.86 -3.77 -1.60
N ASN A 23 -5.78 -3.42 -0.70
CA ASN A 23 -6.23 -2.05 -0.46
C ASN A 23 -6.60 -1.92 1.01
N ARG A 24 -6.08 -0.89 1.68
CA ARG A 24 -6.28 -0.66 3.11
C ARG A 24 -6.43 0.82 3.41
N PHE A 25 -7.50 1.16 4.11
CA PHE A 25 -7.70 2.48 4.70
C PHE A 25 -6.85 2.64 5.97
N LEU A 26 -6.05 3.71 6.05
CA LEU A 26 -5.13 3.97 7.17
C LEU A 26 -5.62 5.07 8.13
N GLY A 27 -6.74 5.73 7.82
CA GLY A 27 -7.19 6.89 8.59
C GLY A 27 -6.32 8.13 8.33
N LYS A 28 -6.20 9.02 9.33
CA LYS A 28 -5.35 10.22 9.20
C LYS A 28 -3.89 9.88 9.44
N CYS A 29 -3.07 9.96 8.40
CA CYS A 29 -1.61 9.87 8.54
C CYS A 29 -0.90 10.82 7.57
N SER A 30 0.42 10.89 7.67
CA SER A 30 1.24 11.61 6.69
C SER A 30 1.55 10.71 5.50
N VAL A 31 1.87 11.29 4.35
CA VAL A 31 2.30 10.53 3.17
C VAL A 31 3.46 9.59 3.51
N ALA A 32 4.47 10.06 4.24
CA ALA A 32 5.60 9.22 4.63
C ALA A 32 5.18 7.97 5.46
N VAL A 33 4.21 8.12 6.36
CA VAL A 33 3.68 6.98 7.13
C VAL A 33 2.85 6.04 6.26
N ALA A 34 2.06 6.58 5.31
CA ALA A 34 1.32 5.76 4.36
C ALA A 34 2.27 4.91 3.49
N GLU A 35 3.34 5.50 2.95
CA GLU A 35 4.33 4.78 2.15
C GLU A 35 5.02 3.66 2.95
N LEU A 36 5.38 3.91 4.23
CA LEU A 36 5.96 2.87 5.10
C LEU A 36 5.00 1.70 5.34
N TRP A 37 3.71 1.97 5.54
CA TRP A 37 2.70 0.91 5.61
C TRP A 37 2.54 0.16 4.29
N GLY A 38 2.62 0.84 3.16
CA GLY A 38 2.58 0.20 1.83
C GLY A 38 3.73 -0.79 1.63
N ILE A 39 4.93 -0.45 2.08
CA ILE A 39 6.10 -1.36 2.05
C ILE A 39 5.87 -2.56 2.97
N LEU A 40 5.38 -2.33 4.19
CA LEU A 40 5.11 -3.40 5.16
C LEU A 40 4.04 -4.38 4.67
N ASP A 41 2.94 -3.87 4.11
CA ASP A 41 1.84 -4.71 3.59
C ASP A 41 2.20 -5.42 2.27
N GLY A 42 3.29 -5.00 1.61
CA GLY A 42 3.80 -5.59 0.37
C GLY A 42 4.96 -6.58 0.54
N LEU A 43 5.53 -6.71 1.74
CA LEU A 43 6.57 -7.68 2.11
C LEU A 43 5.96 -9.02 2.53
#